data_AF-A0A941J9Z7-F1
#
_entry.id   AF-A0A941J9Z7-F1
#
_cell.length_a   1.000
_cell.length_b   1.000
_cell.length_c   1.000
_cell.angle_alpha   90.00
_cell.angle_beta   90.00
_cell.angle_gamma   90.00
#
_symmetry.space_group_name_H-M   'P 1'
#
loop_
_entity.id
_entity.type
_entity.pdbx_description
1 polymer ?
#
loop_
_entity_poly.entity_id
_entity_poly.type
_entity_poly.pdbx_seq_one_letter_code
_entity_poly.pdbx_strand_id
1 'polypeptide(L)'
;MVVYLFLHPNPFLILFLLLGISKWWKETRSETTRNQRDIIIELNQFGLRQLEQYAAATDEEKIRLVNIWNMESSQQYEKFNNMKSWHIPLFDDNKLKEKQLTEVKLNMYRSLMDAANTNEYQNGPTDFENIGTYKRIAAKFFKEVQEQTEIRDKEKSYYSSSLKTKVIWFSIYIGLAIFLMITSLYTGDLMEQYKTSLP
;
A
#
# COMPACT_ATOMS: atom_id res chain seq x y z
N MET A 1 44.40 5.13 -1.34
CA MET A 1 43.66 5.75 -0.22
C MET A 1 42.14 5.62 -0.32
N VAL A 2 41.51 5.90 -1.48
CA VAL A 2 40.04 5.69 -1.67
C VAL A 2 39.58 4.25 -1.35
N VAL A 3 40.42 3.26 -1.66
CA VAL A 3 40.16 1.83 -1.36
C VAL A 3 40.23 1.51 0.14
N TYR A 4 41.05 2.24 0.91
CA TYR A 4 41.26 1.99 2.35
C TYR A 4 40.03 2.39 3.18
N LEU A 5 39.31 3.44 2.76
CA LEU A 5 38.03 3.84 3.35
C LEU A 5 36.88 2.89 3.04
N PHE A 6 36.96 2.16 1.93
CA PHE A 6 36.00 1.09 1.63
C PHE A 6 36.19 -0.13 2.54
N LEU A 7 37.43 -0.38 2.98
CA LEU A 7 37.80 -1.49 3.87
C LEU A 7 37.69 -1.13 5.36
N HIS A 8 37.86 0.14 5.73
CA HIS A 8 37.64 0.65 7.08
C HIS A 8 36.74 1.90 7.09
N PRO A 9 35.45 1.80 6.70
CA PRO A 9 34.57 2.93 6.76
C PRO A 9 34.29 3.27 8.23
N ASN A 10 34.21 4.56 8.56
CA ASN A 10 33.85 4.98 9.91
C ASN A 10 32.49 4.35 10.26
N PRO A 11 32.41 3.48 11.30
CA PRO A 11 31.20 2.73 11.61
C PRO A 11 30.00 3.64 11.88
N PHE A 12 30.23 4.87 12.37
CA PHE A 12 29.18 5.88 12.55
C PHE A 12 28.63 6.40 11.21
N LEU A 13 29.46 6.55 10.17
CA LEU A 13 29.00 6.94 8.82
C LEU A 13 28.20 5.82 8.14
N ILE A 14 28.60 4.55 8.35
CA ILE A 14 27.84 3.39 7.88
C ILE A 14 26.47 3.35 8.56
N LEU A 15 26.44 3.48 9.89
CA LEU A 15 25.20 3.53 10.66
C LEU A 15 24.30 4.68 10.22
N PHE A 16 24.88 5.87 10.00
CA PHE A 16 24.15 7.03 9.48
C PHE A 16 23.48 6.68 8.13
N LEU A 17 24.25 6.18 7.16
CA LEU A 17 23.72 5.77 5.86
C LEU A 17 22.63 4.70 5.96
N LEU A 18 22.83 3.66 6.77
CA LEU A 18 21.85 2.58 6.95
C LEU A 18 20.55 3.12 7.57
N LEU A 19 20.62 4.00 8.56
CA LEU A 19 19.46 4.62 9.19
C LEU A 19 18.74 5.57 8.22
N GLY A 20 19.50 6.36 7.45
CA GLY A 20 18.96 7.26 6.42
C GLY A 20 18.23 6.50 5.31
N ILE A 21 18.86 5.46 4.78
CA ILE A 21 18.27 4.59 3.75
C ILE A 21 17.05 3.86 4.30
N SER A 22 17.11 3.32 5.53
CA SER A 22 15.97 2.63 6.15
C SER A 22 14.77 3.55 6.37
N LYS A 23 15.02 4.78 6.85
CA LYS A 23 13.97 5.79 7.02
C LYS A 23 13.36 6.21 5.69
N TRP A 24 14.20 6.50 4.69
CA TRP A 24 13.74 6.86 3.35
C TRP A 24 12.95 5.71 2.68
N TRP A 25 13.40 4.48 2.86
CA TRP A 25 12.72 3.29 2.40
C TRP A 25 11.31 3.18 3.00
N LYS A 26 11.19 3.38 4.32
CA LYS A 26 9.90 3.39 5.03
C LYS A 26 8.97 4.48 4.51
N GLU A 27 9.48 5.69 4.28
CA GLU A 27 8.70 6.84 3.78
C GLU A 27 8.29 6.72 2.31
N THR A 28 9.04 5.97 1.51
CA THR A 28 8.71 5.69 0.11
C THR A 28 7.66 4.57 0.03
N ARG A 29 7.80 3.54 0.86
CA ARG A 29 6.82 2.44 0.96
C ARG A 29 5.46 2.91 1.50
N SER A 30 5.43 3.87 2.42
CA SER A 30 4.18 4.38 2.98
C SER A 30 3.26 5.01 1.92
N GLU A 31 3.82 5.57 0.85
CA GLU A 31 3.05 6.16 -0.24
C GLU A 31 2.36 5.09 -1.11
N THR A 32 3.04 3.98 -1.37
CA THR A 32 2.42 2.80 -2.00
C THR A 32 1.30 2.24 -1.13
N THR A 33 1.49 2.19 0.19
CA THR A 33 0.44 1.77 1.14
C THR A 33 -0.76 2.72 1.14
N ARG A 34 -0.54 4.03 1.00
CA ARG A 34 -1.65 5.02 0.87
C ARG A 34 -2.48 4.81 -0.37
N ASN A 35 -1.83 4.68 -1.53
CA ASN A 35 -2.54 4.45 -2.79
C ASN A 35 -3.34 3.13 -2.75
N GLN A 36 -2.80 2.08 -2.11
CA GLN A 36 -3.53 0.84 -1.89
C GLN A 36 -4.79 1.06 -1.05
N ARG A 37 -4.72 1.86 0.02
CA ARG A 37 -5.89 2.17 0.86
C ARG A 37 -6.95 2.94 0.09
N ASP A 38 -6.57 3.93 -0.70
CA ASP A 38 -7.53 4.67 -1.52
C ASP A 38 -8.26 3.76 -2.51
N ILE A 39 -7.55 2.81 -3.13
CA ILE A 39 -8.14 1.79 -3.99
C ILE A 39 -9.11 0.88 -3.22
N ILE A 40 -8.75 0.44 -2.01
CA ILE A 40 -9.64 -0.37 -1.15
C ILE A 40 -10.91 0.40 -0.79
N ILE A 41 -10.78 1.68 -0.42
CA ILE A 41 -11.91 2.55 -0.11
C ILE A 41 -12.83 2.67 -1.33
N GLU A 42 -12.28 2.98 -2.50
CA GLU A 42 -13.06 3.15 -3.74
C GLU A 42 -13.79 1.87 -4.13
N LEU A 43 -13.12 0.71 -4.07
CA LEU A 43 -13.71 -0.59 -4.39
C LEU A 43 -14.78 -1.00 -3.39
N ASN A 44 -14.56 -0.78 -2.09
CA ASN A 44 -15.57 -1.09 -1.08
C ASN A 44 -16.78 -0.15 -1.18
N GLN A 45 -16.59 1.13 -1.53
CA GLN A 45 -17.69 2.06 -1.85
C GLN A 45 -18.44 1.65 -3.13
N PHE A 46 -17.74 1.12 -4.13
CA PHE A 46 -18.38 0.52 -5.30
C PHE A 46 -19.20 -0.72 -4.90
N GLY A 47 -18.64 -1.62 -4.08
CA GLY A 47 -19.34 -2.79 -3.54
C GLY A 47 -20.63 -2.41 -2.79
N LEU A 48 -20.61 -1.38 -1.95
CA LEU A 48 -21.81 -0.86 -1.29
C LEU A 48 -22.87 -0.39 -2.29
N ARG A 49 -22.49 0.40 -3.29
CA ARG A 49 -23.42 0.86 -4.34
C ARG A 49 -24.04 -0.30 -5.11
N GLN A 50 -23.25 -1.34 -5.41
CA GLN A 50 -23.76 -2.54 -6.09
C GLN A 50 -24.74 -3.32 -5.21
N LEU A 51 -24.49 -3.42 -3.90
CA LEU A 51 -25.43 -4.05 -2.96
C LEU A 51 -26.73 -3.25 -2.80
N GLU A 52 -26.65 -1.92 -2.78
CA GLU A 52 -27.84 -1.05 -2.72
C GLU A 52 -28.66 -1.18 -4.01
N GLN A 53 -28.01 -1.17 -5.18
CA GLN A 53 -28.67 -1.39 -6.47
C GLN A 53 -29.34 -2.76 -6.52
N TYR A 54 -28.65 -3.81 -6.07
CA TYR A 54 -29.20 -5.16 -6.02
C TYR A 54 -30.41 -5.28 -5.07
N ALA A 55 -30.36 -4.60 -3.92
CA ALA A 55 -31.46 -4.57 -2.96
C ALA A 55 -32.70 -3.85 -3.51
N ALA A 56 -32.52 -2.80 -4.31
CA ALA A 56 -33.59 -2.02 -4.92
C ALA A 56 -34.09 -2.56 -6.26
N ALA A 57 -33.36 -3.50 -6.87
CA ALA A 57 -33.65 -4.05 -8.19
C ALA A 57 -34.86 -5.01 -8.19
N THR A 58 -35.52 -5.11 -9.34
CA THR A 58 -36.51 -6.16 -9.62
C THR A 58 -35.84 -7.53 -9.74
N ASP A 59 -36.59 -8.62 -9.67
CA ASP A 59 -36.01 -9.97 -9.67
C ASP A 59 -35.29 -10.30 -11.00
N GLU A 60 -35.79 -9.81 -12.13
CA GLU A 60 -35.10 -9.94 -13.43
C GLU A 60 -33.77 -9.16 -13.46
N GLU A 61 -33.76 -7.95 -12.88
CA GLU A 61 -32.55 -7.13 -12.78
C GLU A 61 -31.53 -7.72 -11.80
N LYS A 62 -31.97 -8.33 -10.70
CA LYS A 62 -31.10 -9.07 -9.78
C LYS A 62 -30.37 -10.20 -10.48
N ILE A 63 -31.08 -11.00 -11.28
CA ILE A 63 -30.48 -12.09 -12.09
C ILE A 63 -29.43 -11.51 -13.05
N ARG A 64 -29.74 -10.38 -13.69
CA ARG A 64 -28.79 -9.69 -14.58
C ARG A 64 -27.54 -9.22 -13.86
N LEU A 65 -27.69 -8.59 -12.69
CA LEU A 65 -26.57 -8.11 -11.87
C LEU A 65 -25.68 -9.26 -11.41
N VAL A 66 -26.26 -10.36 -10.94
CA VAL A 66 -25.53 -11.57 -10.54
C VAL A 66 -24.74 -12.15 -11.71
N ASN A 67 -25.34 -12.23 -12.90
CA ASN A 67 -24.64 -12.69 -14.11
C ASN A 67 -23.45 -11.79 -14.47
N ILE A 68 -23.62 -10.47 -14.35
CA ILE A 68 -22.53 -9.49 -14.57
C ILE A 68 -21.41 -9.72 -13.55
N TRP A 69 -21.73 -9.80 -12.27
CA TRP A 69 -20.73 -10.02 -11.22
C TRP A 69 -19.98 -11.33 -11.40
N ASN A 70 -20.69 -12.40 -11.80
CA ASN A 70 -20.07 -13.69 -12.06
C ASN A 70 -19.10 -13.64 -13.26
N MET A 71 -19.50 -12.97 -14.34
CA MET A 71 -18.66 -12.74 -15.52
C MET A 71 -17.40 -11.92 -15.14
N GLU A 72 -17.58 -10.80 -14.44
CA GLU A 72 -16.48 -9.92 -14.03
C GLU A 72 -15.54 -10.63 -13.05
N SER A 73 -16.08 -11.39 -12.09
CA SER A 73 -15.32 -12.22 -11.16
C SER A 73 -14.44 -13.24 -11.91
N SER A 74 -15.01 -13.93 -12.90
CA SER A 74 -14.29 -14.91 -13.72
C SER A 74 -13.14 -14.28 -14.50
N GLN A 75 -13.37 -13.10 -15.09
CA GLN A 75 -12.32 -12.34 -15.80
C GLN A 75 -11.19 -11.92 -14.86
N GLN A 76 -11.52 -11.41 -13.66
CA GLN A 76 -10.49 -11.05 -12.67
C GLN A 76 -9.72 -12.29 -12.19
N TYR A 77 -10.38 -13.44 -12.08
CA TYR A 77 -9.76 -14.68 -11.62
C TYR A 77 -8.74 -15.20 -12.63
N GLU A 78 -9.11 -15.21 -13.90
CA GLU A 78 -8.19 -15.55 -15.00
C GLU A 78 -7.00 -14.58 -15.03
N LYS A 79 -7.28 -13.28 -14.93
CA LYS A 79 -6.24 -12.25 -14.87
C LYS A 79 -5.28 -12.49 -13.70
N PHE A 80 -5.80 -12.80 -12.52
CA PHE A 80 -4.99 -13.06 -11.32
C PHE A 80 -4.11 -14.31 -11.47
N ASN A 81 -4.64 -15.40 -12.03
CA ASN A 81 -3.87 -16.62 -12.27
C ASN A 81 -2.76 -16.42 -13.30
N ASN A 82 -2.98 -15.56 -14.29
CA ASN A 82 -1.99 -15.22 -15.31
C ASN A 82 -0.87 -14.29 -14.79
N MET A 83 -1.01 -13.73 -13.58
CA MET A 83 0.03 -12.90 -12.97
C MET A 83 1.11 -13.76 -12.30
N LYS A 84 2.35 -13.63 -12.78
CA LYS A 84 3.52 -14.31 -12.18
C LYS A 84 3.64 -13.97 -10.68
N SER A 85 3.92 -14.99 -9.87
CA SER A 85 4.03 -14.89 -8.41
C SER A 85 5.36 -14.32 -7.92
N TRP A 86 6.39 -14.31 -8.77
CA TRP A 86 7.71 -13.80 -8.39
C TRP A 86 7.75 -12.28 -8.52
N HIS A 87 8.07 -11.61 -7.41
CA HIS A 87 8.19 -10.15 -7.32
C HIS A 87 9.58 -9.77 -6.82
N ILE A 88 10.25 -8.88 -7.57
CA ILE A 88 11.45 -8.18 -7.11
C ILE A 88 11.03 -6.78 -6.67
N PRO A 89 11.26 -6.40 -5.39
CA PRO A 89 11.00 -5.04 -4.91
C PRO A 89 11.67 -4.00 -5.83
N LEU A 90 10.98 -2.89 -6.13
CA LEU A 90 11.41 -1.76 -6.99
C LEU A 90 11.17 -1.92 -8.49
N PHE A 91 11.38 -3.12 -9.06
CA PHE A 91 11.27 -3.31 -10.51
C PHE A 91 9.86 -3.74 -10.95
N ASP A 92 9.14 -4.46 -10.09
CA ASP A 92 7.81 -4.99 -10.38
C ASP A 92 6.71 -4.36 -9.52
N ASP A 93 6.95 -3.18 -8.93
CA ASP A 93 5.98 -2.51 -8.04
C ASP A 93 4.64 -2.23 -8.74
N ASN A 94 4.65 -1.93 -10.04
CA ASN A 94 3.41 -1.76 -10.81
C ASN A 94 2.65 -3.08 -10.99
N LYS A 95 3.35 -4.19 -11.22
CA LYS A 95 2.73 -5.53 -11.31
C LYS A 95 2.19 -5.99 -9.96
N LEU A 96 2.90 -5.68 -8.88
CA LEU A 96 2.43 -5.96 -7.51
C LEU A 96 1.16 -5.17 -7.20
N LYS A 97 1.12 -3.87 -7.54
CA LYS A 97 -0.07 -3.02 -7.41
C LYS A 97 -1.24 -3.58 -8.20
N GLU A 98 -1.00 -3.97 -9.45
CA GLU A 98 -2.04 -4.54 -10.32
C GLU A 98 -2.58 -5.86 -9.76
N LYS A 99 -1.71 -6.72 -9.24
CA LYS A 99 -2.10 -7.97 -8.60
C LYS A 99 -2.95 -7.75 -7.36
N GLN A 100 -2.54 -6.85 -6.48
CA GLN A 100 -3.29 -6.50 -5.27
C GLN A 100 -4.65 -5.89 -5.62
N LEU A 101 -4.71 -5.00 -6.62
CA LEU A 101 -5.98 -4.43 -7.08
C LEU A 101 -6.90 -5.53 -7.63
N THR A 102 -6.36 -6.49 -8.37
CA THR A 102 -7.12 -7.64 -8.90
C THR A 102 -7.64 -8.52 -7.77
N GLU A 103 -6.84 -8.75 -6.73
CA GLU A 103 -7.23 -9.50 -5.53
C GLU A 103 -8.36 -8.81 -4.75
N VAL A 104 -8.26 -7.49 -4.53
CA VAL A 104 -9.33 -6.73 -3.84
C VAL A 104 -10.63 -6.78 -4.65
N LYS A 105 -10.56 -6.63 -5.98
CA LYS A 105 -11.74 -6.77 -6.86
C LYS A 105 -12.36 -8.16 -6.75
N LEU A 106 -11.56 -9.23 -6.77
CA LEU A 106 -12.05 -10.59 -6.61
C LEU A 106 -12.78 -10.79 -5.29
N ASN A 107 -12.19 -10.33 -4.19
CA ASN A 107 -12.80 -10.43 -2.85
C ASN A 107 -14.12 -9.66 -2.76
N MET A 108 -14.20 -8.49 -3.40
CA MET A 108 -15.41 -7.70 -3.50
C MET A 108 -16.50 -8.47 -4.27
N TYR A 109 -16.23 -8.94 -5.49
CA TYR A 109 -17.23 -9.70 -6.27
C TYR A 109 -17.68 -10.98 -5.57
N ARG A 110 -16.74 -11.69 -4.91
CA ARG A 110 -17.07 -12.85 -4.09
C ARG A 110 -18.04 -12.48 -2.96
N SER A 111 -17.80 -11.35 -2.28
CA SER A 111 -18.69 -10.87 -1.22
C SER A 111 -20.06 -10.46 -1.77
N LEU A 112 -20.13 -9.87 -2.97
CA LEU A 112 -21.41 -9.56 -3.64
C LEU A 112 -22.20 -10.84 -3.99
N MET A 113 -21.51 -11.84 -4.54
CA MET A 113 -22.11 -13.14 -4.87
C MET A 113 -22.59 -13.89 -3.62
N ASP A 114 -21.82 -13.84 -2.53
CA ASP A 114 -22.24 -14.44 -1.24
C ASP A 114 -23.50 -13.75 -0.69
N ALA A 115 -23.64 -12.43 -0.88
CA ALA A 115 -24.85 -11.69 -0.53
C ALA A 115 -26.06 -12.06 -1.42
N ALA A 116 -25.83 -12.35 -2.70
CA ALA A 116 -26.88 -12.74 -3.63
C ALA A 116 -27.34 -14.20 -3.46
N ASN A 117 -26.42 -15.11 -3.12
CA ASN A 117 -26.67 -16.55 -2.98
C ASN A 117 -27.27 -16.96 -1.62
N THR A 118 -27.29 -16.05 -0.65
CA THR A 118 -27.94 -16.31 0.63
C THR A 118 -29.43 -16.03 0.52
N ASN A 119 -30.26 -17.04 0.85
CA ASN A 119 -31.72 -17.11 0.70
C ASN A 119 -32.54 -16.01 1.44
N GLU A 120 -31.92 -14.90 1.85
CA GLU A 120 -32.56 -13.82 2.61
C GLU A 120 -33.45 -12.91 1.77
N TYR A 121 -33.30 -12.91 0.45
CA TYR A 121 -34.15 -12.08 -0.43
C TYR A 121 -35.37 -12.81 -0.99
N GLN A 122 -35.53 -14.11 -0.74
CA GLN A 122 -36.74 -14.85 -1.14
C GLN A 122 -37.86 -14.79 -0.10
N ASN A 123 -37.56 -14.44 1.15
CA ASN A 123 -38.57 -14.36 2.20
C ASN A 123 -38.66 -12.94 2.76
N GLY A 124 -39.84 -12.34 2.62
CA GLY A 124 -40.21 -11.04 3.20
C GLY A 124 -40.07 -10.98 4.73
N PRO A 125 -40.44 -9.83 5.32
CA PRO A 125 -39.92 -9.39 6.62
C PRO A 125 -40.31 -10.39 7.71
N THR A 126 -39.31 -11.06 8.27
CA THR A 126 -39.48 -11.90 9.45
C THR A 126 -38.52 -11.43 10.53
N ASP A 127 -39.08 -11.37 11.74
CA ASP A 127 -38.61 -10.68 12.92
C ASP A 127 -37.12 -10.83 13.26
N PHE A 128 -36.52 -9.69 13.54
CA PHE A 128 -35.53 -9.32 14.57
C PHE A 128 -34.48 -10.28 15.17
N GLU A 129 -34.25 -11.49 14.66
CA GLU A 129 -33.15 -12.36 15.16
C GLU A 129 -32.24 -12.96 14.08
N ASN A 130 -32.50 -12.69 12.81
CA ASN A 130 -31.67 -13.10 11.69
C ASN A 130 -31.08 -11.85 11.01
N ILE A 131 -29.96 -11.32 11.52
CA ILE A 131 -29.22 -10.26 10.82
C ILE A 131 -28.66 -10.90 9.57
N GLY A 132 -29.40 -10.74 8.48
CA GLY A 132 -29.09 -11.40 7.25
C GLY A 132 -27.64 -11.16 6.78
N THR A 133 -27.02 -12.20 6.24
CA THR A 133 -25.81 -12.20 5.41
C THR A 133 -25.67 -10.94 4.56
N TYR A 134 -26.75 -10.42 3.98
CA TYR A 134 -26.75 -9.10 3.32
C TYR A 134 -26.32 -7.95 4.26
N LYS A 135 -27.02 -7.77 5.39
CA LYS A 135 -26.68 -6.75 6.40
C LYS A 135 -25.27 -6.94 6.94
N ARG A 136 -24.82 -8.19 7.12
CA ARG A 136 -23.45 -8.50 7.55
C ARG A 136 -22.41 -8.04 6.53
N ILE A 137 -22.65 -8.30 5.24
CA ILE A 137 -21.72 -7.93 4.16
C ILE A 137 -21.73 -6.41 3.95
N ALA A 138 -22.90 -5.77 3.98
CA ALA A 138 -23.02 -4.31 3.93
C ALA A 138 -22.29 -3.65 5.12
N ALA A 139 -22.48 -4.15 6.34
CA ALA A 139 -21.78 -3.67 7.53
C ALA A 139 -20.26 -3.87 7.42
N LYS A 140 -19.81 -4.99 6.83
CA LYS A 140 -18.38 -5.24 6.58
C LYS A 140 -17.79 -4.19 5.63
N PHE A 141 -18.43 -3.94 4.48
CA PHE A 141 -17.95 -2.92 3.55
C PHE A 141 -17.95 -1.53 4.19
N PHE A 142 -19.01 -1.16 4.91
CA PHE A 142 -19.10 0.12 5.59
C PHE A 142 -17.99 0.28 6.64
N LYS A 143 -17.77 -0.74 7.46
CA LYS A 143 -16.71 -0.76 8.48
C LYS A 143 -15.32 -0.64 7.84
N GLU A 144 -15.04 -1.39 6.78
CA GLU A 144 -13.76 -1.31 6.08
C GLU A 144 -13.54 0.08 5.45
N VAL A 145 -14.58 0.70 4.86
CA VAL A 145 -14.49 2.08 4.35
C VAL A 145 -14.19 3.05 5.50
N GLN A 146 -14.90 2.94 6.62
CA GLN A 146 -14.69 3.83 7.77
C GLN A 146 -13.30 3.68 8.37
N GLU A 147 -12.85 2.45 8.66
CA GLU A 147 -11.52 2.22 9.24
C GLU A 147 -10.40 2.73 8.32
N GLN A 148 -10.50 2.46 7.01
CA GLN A 148 -9.46 2.90 6.07
C GLN A 148 -9.48 4.41 5.86
N THR A 149 -10.64 5.06 5.87
CA THR A 149 -10.74 6.52 5.78
C THR A 149 -10.20 7.22 7.03
N GLU A 150 -10.49 6.70 8.24
CA GLU A 150 -9.92 7.23 9.48
C GLU A 150 -8.39 7.12 9.50
N ILE A 151 -7.84 5.99 9.04
CA ILE A 151 -6.39 5.81 8.94
C ILE A 151 -5.79 6.79 7.91
N ARG A 152 -6.43 6.93 6.75
CA ARG A 152 -6.00 7.87 5.70
C ARG A 152 -5.99 9.31 6.23
N ASP A 153 -7.03 9.72 6.94
CA ASP A 153 -7.18 11.09 7.43
C ASP A 153 -6.16 11.40 8.55
N LYS A 154 -5.91 10.44 9.46
CA LYS A 154 -4.79 10.51 10.42
C LYS A 154 -3.45 10.66 9.71
N GLU A 155 -3.19 9.88 8.67
CA GLU A 155 -1.94 9.92 7.93
C GLU A 155 -1.72 11.21 7.12
N LYS A 156 -2.80 11.77 6.56
CA LYS A 156 -2.78 13.04 5.83
C LYS A 156 -2.40 14.20 6.74
N SER A 157 -2.83 14.16 8.00
CA SER A 157 -2.45 15.13 9.03
C SER A 157 -0.98 15.06 9.45
N TYR A 158 -0.35 13.88 9.38
CA TYR A 158 0.99 13.65 9.95
C TYR A 158 2.16 13.67 8.93
N TYR A 159 1.93 13.41 7.64
CA TYR A 159 3.01 13.27 6.64
C TYR A 159 2.61 13.78 5.25
N SER A 160 2.39 15.08 5.10
CA SER A 160 1.94 15.71 3.83
C SER A 160 3.06 16.19 2.89
N SER A 161 4.31 15.73 3.06
CA SER A 161 5.37 16.07 2.09
C SER A 161 5.27 15.23 0.82
N SER A 162 5.30 15.90 -0.34
CA SER A 162 5.27 15.27 -1.66
C SER A 162 6.49 14.38 -1.91
N LEU A 163 6.35 13.35 -2.76
CA LEU A 163 7.46 12.47 -3.16
C LEU A 163 8.67 13.25 -3.72
N LYS A 164 8.41 14.33 -4.47
CA LYS A 164 9.47 15.25 -4.96
C LYS A 164 10.27 15.84 -3.80
N THR A 165 9.57 16.33 -2.77
CA THR A 165 10.20 16.89 -1.56
C THR A 165 11.03 15.82 -0.84
N LYS A 166 10.50 14.60 -0.68
CA LYS A 166 11.22 13.48 -0.05
C LYS A 166 12.49 13.09 -0.80
N VAL A 167 12.43 13.03 -2.14
CA VAL A 167 13.60 12.73 -3.00
C VAL A 167 14.65 13.83 -2.90
N ILE A 168 14.24 15.11 -2.93
CA ILE A 168 15.15 16.25 -2.77
C ILE A 168 15.88 16.17 -1.43
N TRP A 169 15.15 15.93 -0.32
CA TRP A 169 15.75 15.77 1.00
C TRP A 169 16.72 14.59 1.07
N PHE A 170 16.40 13.48 0.41
CA PHE A 170 17.30 12.33 0.34
C PHE A 170 18.57 12.63 -0.46
N SER A 171 18.46 13.37 -1.58
CA SER A 171 19.63 13.81 -2.35
C SER A 171 20.52 14.76 -1.54
N ILE A 172 19.93 15.70 -0.79
CA ILE A 172 20.67 16.58 0.13
C ILE A 172 21.36 15.76 1.23
N TYR A 173 20.67 14.75 1.77
CA TYR A 173 21.21 13.85 2.79
C TYR A 173 22.42 13.04 2.29
N ILE A 174 22.35 12.49 1.07
CA ILE A 174 23.49 11.82 0.42
C ILE A 174 24.64 12.81 0.21
N GLY A 175 24.34 14.02 -0.28
CA GLY A 175 25.34 15.08 -0.47
C GLY A 175 26.07 15.42 0.83
N LEU A 176 25.33 15.55 1.94
CA LEU A 176 25.89 15.78 3.27
C LEU A 176 26.78 14.62 3.73
N ALA A 177 26.35 13.37 3.51
CA ALA A 177 27.15 12.20 3.87
C ALA A 177 28.49 12.16 3.10
N ILE A 178 28.47 12.48 1.80
CA ILE A 178 29.68 12.59 0.97
C ILE A 178 30.58 13.73 1.47
N PHE A 179 30.00 14.90 1.77
CA PHE A 179 30.73 16.04 2.30
C PHE A 179 31.42 15.72 3.63
N LEU A 180 30.73 15.04 4.56
CA LEU A 180 31.29 14.60 5.82
C LEU A 180 32.41 13.56 5.62
N MET A 181 32.28 12.66 4.66
CA MET A 181 33.32 11.69 4.32
C MET A 181 34.60 12.40 3.82
N ILE A 182 34.47 13.38 2.92
CA ILE A 182 35.61 14.16 2.41
C ILE A 182 36.25 15.00 3.54
N THR A 183 35.44 15.61 4.40
CA THR A 183 35.94 16.42 5.51
C THR A 183 36.67 15.56 6.54
N SER A 184 36.16 14.36 6.84
CA SER A 184 36.82 13.40 7.72
C SER A 184 38.16 12.93 7.15
N LEU A 185 38.28 12.78 5.83
CA LEU A 185 39.54 12.46 5.16
C LEU A 185 40.56 13.59 5.35
N TYR A 186 40.15 14.81 5.02
CA TYR A 186 41.02 15.98 5.14
C TYR A 186 41.48 16.23 6.58
N THR A 187 40.58 16.01 7.55
CA THR A 187 40.91 16.12 8.98
C THR A 187 41.86 15.00 9.43
N GLY A 188 41.67 13.78 8.91
CA GLY A 188 42.57 12.65 9.18
C GLY A 188 43.99 12.91 8.70
N ASP A 189 44.15 13.36 7.45
CA ASP A 189 45.45 13.73 6.87
C ASP A 189 46.13 14.86 7.65
N LEU A 190 45.37 15.91 8.01
CA LEU A 190 45.87 17.02 8.83
C LEU A 190 46.36 16.54 10.21
N MET A 191 45.63 15.63 10.83
CA MET A 191 45.95 15.12 12.16
C MET A 191 47.15 14.17 12.15
N GLU A 192 47.34 13.43 11.05
CA GLU A 192 48.50 12.58 10.82
C GLU A 192 49.76 13.42 10.51
N GLN A 193 49.62 14.49 9.70
CA GLN A 193 50.66 15.51 9.51
C GLN A 193 51.02 16.21 10.83
N TYR A 194 50.03 16.58 11.64
CA TYR A 194 50.28 17.19 12.94
C TYR A 194 51.03 16.25 13.89
N LYS A 195 50.65 14.97 13.96
CA LYS A 195 51.33 13.92 14.74
C LYS A 195 52.78 13.69 14.33
N THR A 196 53.08 13.77 13.03
CA THR A 196 54.44 13.61 12.50
C THR A 196 55.30 14.87 12.67
N SER A 197 54.68 16.03 12.89
CA SER A 197 55.34 17.31 13.17
C SER A 197 55.54 17.63 14.67
N LEU A 198 55.03 16.79 15.56
CA LEU A 198 55.28 16.89 17.00
C LEU A 198 56.68 16.32 17.32
N PRO A 199 57.52 17.03 18.10
CA PRO A 199 58.86 16.58 18.48
C PRO A 199 58.86 15.35 19.39
#